data_AF-A0A9E4TS28-F1
#
_entry.id   AF-A0A9E4TS28-F1
#
_cell.length_a   1.000
_cell.length_b   1.000
_cell.length_c   1.000
_cell.angle_alpha   90.00
_cell.angle_beta   90.00
_cell.angle_gamma   90.00
#
_symmetry.space_group_name_H-M   'P 1'
#
loop_
_entity.id
_entity.type
_entity.pdbx_description
1 polymer ?
#
loop_
_entity_poly.entity_id
_entity_poly.type
_entity_poly.pdbx_seq_one_letter_code
_entity_poly.pdbx_strand_id
1 'polypeptide(L)'
;MISADAFEEYAPLNEALPPDFPHGFFFNLVAVRARALLKNRLDQDVRNALDSLICMLEDGAKLEFEESVKAVDNDDYVSTQANALRLYMDDFDISDQKLFANATWPEYFAVLSLAHIGMASQLQNKIDKIADEDTMDVVDDYLISTGGQNTIDYLLEAFEAATAGQFLYDSENKVRKSRSQGGKIKAKKYEPLKIFVITRWRECYQDHSNRHAASRIWDETPEDLKRLIRTDEPVKRLEIWIGQEKRRKK
;
A
#
# COMPACT_ATOMS: atom_id res chain seq x y z
N MET A 1 -19.43 -13.12 -0.84
CA MET A 1 -19.17 -11.86 -0.12
C MET A 1 -18.43 -12.20 1.17
N ILE A 2 -17.35 -11.49 1.49
CA ILE A 2 -16.70 -11.63 2.81
C ILE A 2 -17.66 -11.26 3.96
N SER A 3 -17.34 -11.74 5.16
CA SER A 3 -18.14 -11.55 6.36
C SER A 3 -17.29 -11.02 7.52
N ALA A 4 -17.93 -10.38 8.50
CA ALA A 4 -17.27 -9.77 9.67
C ALA A 4 -16.60 -10.82 10.57
N ASP A 5 -17.08 -12.06 10.51
CA ASP A 5 -16.53 -13.22 11.23
C ASP A 5 -15.34 -13.85 10.51
N ALA A 6 -14.87 -13.36 9.35
CA ALA A 6 -13.80 -13.99 8.57
C ALA A 6 -12.50 -14.25 9.37
N PHE A 7 -12.26 -13.53 10.47
CA PHE A 7 -11.10 -13.68 11.35
C PHE A 7 -11.44 -14.30 12.72
N GLU A 8 -12.58 -14.96 12.88
CA GLU A 8 -12.97 -15.60 14.14
C GLU A 8 -12.13 -16.86 14.41
N GLU A 9 -11.92 -17.69 13.40
CA GLU A 9 -11.15 -18.94 13.48
C GLU A 9 -9.78 -18.82 12.76
N TYR A 10 -9.35 -17.60 12.42
CA TYR A 10 -8.10 -17.36 11.70
C TYR A 10 -7.42 -16.07 12.18
N ALA A 11 -6.16 -16.16 12.64
CA ALA A 11 -5.35 -15.01 13.02
C ALA A 11 -4.59 -14.45 11.80
N PRO A 12 -5.08 -13.34 11.19
CA PRO A 12 -4.73 -12.95 9.82
C PRO A 12 -3.26 -12.60 9.63
N LEU A 13 -2.58 -12.06 10.64
CA LEU A 13 -1.17 -11.67 10.53
C LEU A 13 -0.18 -12.78 10.86
N ASN A 14 -0.59 -13.80 11.63
CA ASN A 14 0.33 -14.70 12.31
C ASN A 14 0.10 -16.19 12.02
N GLU A 15 -1.12 -16.60 11.65
CA GLU A 15 -1.47 -18.01 11.51
C GLU A 15 -1.05 -18.59 10.16
N ALA A 16 -0.31 -19.69 10.17
CA ALA A 16 -0.09 -20.47 8.96
C ALA A 16 -1.26 -21.43 8.77
N LEU A 17 -1.72 -21.62 7.54
CA LEU A 17 -2.74 -22.63 7.28
C LEU A 17 -2.15 -24.03 7.49
N PRO A 18 -2.97 -25.01 7.93
CA PRO A 18 -2.55 -26.39 8.09
C PRO A 18 -1.92 -26.97 6.80
N PRO A 19 -0.93 -27.88 6.90
CA PRO A 19 -0.29 -28.46 5.71
C PRO A 19 -1.23 -29.26 4.81
N ASP A 20 -2.28 -29.82 5.38
CA ASP A 20 -3.35 -30.60 4.75
C ASP A 20 -4.52 -29.73 4.24
N PHE A 21 -4.47 -28.42 4.48
CA PHE A 21 -5.46 -27.48 3.96
C PHE A 21 -5.56 -27.54 2.43
N PRO A 22 -6.75 -27.64 1.82
CA PRO A 22 -6.89 -27.64 0.38
C PRO A 22 -6.24 -26.42 -0.26
N HIS A 23 -5.33 -26.67 -1.20
CA HIS A 23 -4.53 -25.61 -1.82
C HIS A 23 -3.70 -24.76 -0.83
N GLY A 24 -3.39 -25.29 0.36
CA GLY A 24 -2.73 -24.56 1.45
C GLY A 24 -1.39 -23.93 1.07
N PHE A 25 -0.64 -24.54 0.14
CA PHE A 25 0.57 -23.92 -0.43
C PHE A 25 0.27 -22.56 -1.10
N PHE A 26 -0.77 -22.51 -1.93
CA PHE A 26 -1.14 -21.30 -2.67
C PHE A 26 -1.71 -20.23 -1.73
N PHE A 27 -2.58 -20.62 -0.81
CA PHE A 27 -3.10 -19.69 0.19
C PHE A 27 -2.00 -19.12 1.07
N ASN A 28 -1.02 -19.93 1.51
CA ASN A 28 0.12 -19.43 2.27
C ASN A 28 0.97 -18.44 1.46
N LEU A 29 1.16 -18.68 0.15
CA LEU A 29 1.86 -17.72 -0.72
C LEU A 29 1.12 -16.38 -0.82
N VAL A 30 -0.21 -16.42 -0.94
CA VAL A 30 -1.06 -15.23 -0.96
C VAL A 30 -1.01 -14.51 0.39
N ALA A 31 -1.14 -15.24 1.50
CA ALA A 31 -1.08 -14.71 2.86
C ALA A 31 0.24 -13.98 3.12
N VAL A 32 1.38 -14.56 2.74
CA VAL A 32 2.71 -13.92 2.89
C VAL A 32 2.77 -12.58 2.16
N ARG A 33 2.21 -12.48 0.95
CA ARG A 33 2.18 -11.23 0.19
C ARG A 33 1.28 -10.19 0.86
N ALA A 34 0.08 -10.56 1.27
CA ALA A 34 -0.84 -9.67 1.97
C ALA A 34 -0.23 -9.16 3.29
N ARG A 35 0.36 -10.05 4.09
CA ARG A 35 1.06 -9.70 5.34
C ARG A 35 2.23 -8.75 5.13
N ALA A 36 2.96 -8.87 4.02
CA ALA A 36 4.04 -7.95 3.71
C ALA A 36 3.57 -6.48 3.52
N LEU A 37 2.35 -6.30 2.99
CA LEU A 37 1.71 -4.99 2.87
C LEU A 37 1.23 -4.46 4.23
N LEU A 38 0.84 -5.36 5.13
CA LEU A 38 0.32 -5.05 6.47
C LEU A 38 1.39 -5.10 7.59
N LYS A 39 2.67 -5.20 7.27
CA LYS A 39 3.77 -5.45 8.23
C LYS A 39 3.89 -4.48 9.41
N ASN A 40 3.26 -3.30 9.33
CA ASN A 40 3.27 -2.26 10.36
C ASN A 40 1.92 -2.15 11.10
N ARG A 41 0.98 -3.05 10.82
CA ARG A 41 -0.37 -3.06 11.41
C ARG A 41 -0.45 -4.08 12.54
N LEU A 42 -1.36 -3.82 13.47
CA LEU A 42 -1.75 -4.76 14.52
C LEU A 42 -2.96 -5.59 14.06
N ASP A 43 -3.21 -6.75 14.69
CA ASP A 43 -4.38 -7.57 14.37
C ASP A 43 -5.70 -6.79 14.54
N GLN A 44 -5.77 -5.89 15.53
CA GLN A 44 -6.94 -5.04 15.72
C GLN A 44 -7.15 -4.06 14.56
N ASP A 45 -6.06 -3.51 14.00
CA ASP A 45 -6.13 -2.61 12.85
C ASP A 45 -6.71 -3.34 11.64
N VAL A 46 -6.31 -4.61 11.43
CA VAL A 46 -6.78 -5.47 10.34
C VAL A 46 -8.27 -5.79 10.50
N ARG A 47 -8.73 -6.04 11.73
CA ARG A 47 -10.16 -6.23 12.03
C ARG A 47 -10.98 -4.96 11.78
N ASN A 48 -10.49 -3.81 12.22
CA ASN A 48 -11.16 -2.52 11.96
C ASN A 48 -11.23 -2.20 10.46
N ALA A 49 -10.19 -2.57 9.71
CA ALA A 49 -10.16 -2.44 8.26
C ALA A 49 -11.17 -3.37 7.59
N LEU A 50 -11.35 -4.60 8.10
CA LEU A 50 -12.37 -5.54 7.60
C LEU A 50 -13.77 -4.95 7.74
N ASP A 51 -14.11 -4.40 8.91
CA ASP A 51 -15.42 -3.76 9.13
C ASP A 51 -15.67 -2.63 8.13
N SER A 52 -14.65 -1.78 7.92
CA SER A 52 -14.74 -0.68 6.96
C SER A 52 -14.89 -1.19 5.52
N LEU A 53 -14.20 -2.28 5.18
CA LEU A 53 -14.21 -2.87 3.85
C LEU A 53 -15.53 -3.56 3.53
N ILE A 54 -16.18 -4.20 4.51
CA ILE A 54 -17.54 -4.75 4.35
C ILE A 54 -18.52 -3.63 3.97
N CYS A 55 -18.50 -2.51 4.70
CA CYS A 55 -19.34 -1.35 4.37
C CYS A 55 -19.05 -0.83 2.95
N MET A 56 -17.78 -0.71 2.57
CA MET A 56 -17.40 -0.26 1.22
C MET A 56 -17.89 -1.21 0.13
N LEU A 57 -17.78 -2.52 0.33
CA LEU A 57 -18.25 -3.51 -0.64
C LEU A 57 -19.77 -3.52 -0.75
N GLU A 58 -20.49 -3.37 0.36
CA GLU A 58 -21.96 -3.25 0.35
C GLU A 58 -22.43 -1.99 -0.37
N ASP A 59 -21.77 -0.86 -0.12
CA ASP A 59 -22.10 0.40 -0.80
C ASP A 59 -21.68 0.38 -2.27
N GLY A 60 -20.53 -0.20 -2.60
CA GLY A 60 -20.09 -0.42 -3.98
C GLY A 60 -21.06 -1.30 -4.76
N ALA A 61 -21.57 -2.37 -4.16
CA ALA A 61 -22.59 -3.23 -4.80
C ALA A 61 -23.91 -2.49 -5.06
N LYS A 62 -24.29 -1.54 -4.20
CA LYS A 62 -25.45 -0.67 -4.45
C LYS A 62 -25.19 0.28 -5.61
N LEU A 63 -24.00 0.89 -5.67
CA LEU A 63 -23.61 1.77 -6.78
C LEU A 63 -23.62 1.01 -8.11
N GLU A 64 -23.06 -0.19 -8.15
CA GLU A 64 -23.08 -1.06 -9.34
C GLU A 64 -24.51 -1.41 -9.78
N PHE A 65 -25.37 -1.75 -8.81
CA PHE A 65 -26.78 -2.00 -9.10
C PHE A 65 -27.47 -0.75 -9.68
N GLU A 66 -27.22 0.43 -9.12
CA GLU A 66 -27.77 1.68 -9.64
C GLU A 66 -27.25 2.04 -11.04
N GLU A 67 -25.99 1.75 -11.34
CA GLU A 67 -25.37 1.98 -12.64
C GLU A 67 -25.88 0.99 -13.70
N SER A 68 -26.00 -0.29 -13.35
CA SER A 68 -26.54 -1.33 -14.25
C SER A 68 -28.01 -1.13 -14.57
N VAL A 69 -28.82 -0.67 -13.60
CA VAL A 69 -30.23 -0.26 -13.86
C VAL A 69 -30.31 0.92 -14.83
N LYS A 70 -29.31 1.82 -14.84
CA LYS A 70 -29.24 2.96 -15.77
C LYS A 70 -28.66 2.56 -17.14
N ALA A 71 -27.80 1.55 -17.18
CA ALA A 71 -27.14 1.06 -18.38
C ALA A 71 -27.84 -0.20 -18.91
N VAL A 72 -28.87 -0.02 -19.73
CA VAL A 72 -29.76 -1.09 -20.24
C VAL A 72 -29.04 -2.17 -21.11
N ASP A 73 -27.74 -2.07 -21.39
CA ASP A 73 -27.02 -2.97 -22.31
C ASP A 73 -25.56 -3.29 -21.91
N ASN A 74 -25.11 -2.98 -20.69
CA ASN A 74 -23.70 -3.27 -20.31
C ASN A 74 -23.58 -4.64 -19.61
N ASP A 75 -23.09 -5.62 -20.36
CA ASP A 75 -22.66 -6.96 -19.92
C ASP A 75 -21.36 -6.97 -19.08
N ASP A 76 -20.86 -5.80 -18.66
CA ASP A 76 -19.65 -5.68 -17.85
C ASP A 76 -19.96 -6.05 -16.39
N TYR A 77 -20.06 -7.35 -16.15
CA TYR A 77 -20.22 -7.94 -14.83
C TYR A 77 -18.93 -7.73 -14.02
N VAL A 78 -19.01 -7.08 -12.86
CA VAL A 78 -17.90 -7.09 -11.91
C VAL A 78 -17.81 -8.50 -11.32
N SER A 79 -16.87 -9.31 -11.81
CA SER A 79 -16.83 -10.73 -11.48
C SER A 79 -16.31 -11.03 -10.08
N THR A 80 -15.63 -10.07 -9.43
CA THR A 80 -14.93 -10.29 -8.15
C THR A 80 -14.98 -9.09 -7.22
N GLN A 81 -14.91 -9.35 -5.91
CA GLN A 81 -14.94 -8.30 -4.89
C GLN A 81 -13.73 -7.37 -4.99
N ALA A 82 -12.57 -7.92 -5.38
CA ALA A 82 -11.38 -7.13 -5.64
C ALA A 82 -11.60 -6.12 -6.77
N ASN A 83 -12.27 -6.51 -7.86
CA ASN A 83 -12.59 -5.58 -8.94
C ASN A 83 -13.66 -4.56 -8.53
N ALA A 84 -14.67 -4.96 -7.77
CA ALA A 84 -15.68 -4.03 -7.24
C ALA A 84 -15.02 -2.95 -6.39
N LEU A 85 -14.20 -3.36 -5.41
CA LEU A 85 -13.47 -2.43 -4.56
C LEU A 85 -12.60 -1.50 -5.40
N ARG A 86 -11.93 -2.04 -6.43
CA ARG A 86 -11.05 -1.26 -7.33
C ARG A 86 -11.81 -0.21 -8.13
N LEU A 87 -12.99 -0.54 -8.63
CA LEU A 87 -13.81 0.34 -9.47
C LEU A 87 -14.27 1.57 -8.68
N TYR A 88 -14.68 1.36 -7.43
CA TYR A 88 -15.26 2.38 -6.56
C TYR A 88 -14.24 3.02 -5.59
N MET A 89 -12.92 2.81 -5.81
CA MET A 89 -11.88 3.38 -4.94
C MET A 89 -11.99 4.90 -4.81
N ASP A 90 -12.30 5.60 -5.90
CA ASP A 90 -12.33 7.07 -5.90
C ASP A 90 -13.57 7.64 -5.19
N ASP A 91 -14.59 6.79 -4.91
CA ASP A 91 -15.82 7.17 -4.20
C ASP A 91 -15.68 7.07 -2.67
N PHE A 92 -14.63 6.42 -2.17
CA PHE A 92 -14.40 6.23 -0.74
C PHE A 92 -13.21 7.07 -0.24
N ASP A 93 -13.46 7.96 0.72
CA ASP A 93 -12.39 8.67 1.44
C ASP A 93 -11.85 7.81 2.59
N ILE A 94 -10.66 7.26 2.40
CA ILE A 94 -9.95 6.44 3.41
C ILE A 94 -8.94 7.26 4.24
N SER A 95 -8.81 8.56 4.00
CA SER A 95 -7.73 9.37 4.58
C SER A 95 -7.95 9.78 6.04
N ASP A 96 -9.20 9.89 6.49
CA ASP A 96 -9.56 10.36 7.85
C ASP A 96 -10.21 9.26 8.73
N GLN A 97 -9.81 8.01 8.52
CA GLN A 97 -10.36 6.90 9.27
C GLN A 97 -9.73 6.78 10.67
N LYS A 98 -10.56 6.94 11.71
CA LYS A 98 -10.10 6.90 13.11
C LYS A 98 -9.56 5.54 13.55
N LEU A 99 -10.21 4.46 13.13
CA LEU A 99 -9.91 3.09 13.57
C LEU A 99 -8.85 2.39 12.72
N PHE A 100 -8.54 2.93 11.54
CA PHE A 100 -7.49 2.46 10.65
C PHE A 100 -6.69 3.65 10.09
N ALA A 101 -6.02 4.37 10.99
CA ALA A 101 -5.38 5.65 10.66
C ALA A 101 -4.30 5.51 9.59
N ASN A 102 -4.20 6.51 8.70
CA ASN A 102 -3.28 6.52 7.56
C ASN A 102 -3.41 5.26 6.69
N ALA A 103 -4.63 4.75 6.52
CA ALA A 103 -4.89 3.63 5.64
C ALA A 103 -4.41 3.93 4.21
N THR A 104 -3.99 2.88 3.53
CA THR A 104 -3.68 2.92 2.10
C THR A 104 -4.47 1.86 1.38
N TRP A 105 -4.81 2.09 0.12
CA TRP A 105 -5.51 1.10 -0.70
C TRP A 105 -4.81 -0.26 -0.77
N PRO A 106 -3.46 -0.33 -0.92
CA PRO A 106 -2.75 -1.61 -0.81
C PRO A 106 -3.06 -2.41 0.46
N GLU A 107 -3.25 -1.73 1.59
CA GLU A 107 -3.57 -2.39 2.87
C GLU A 107 -5.02 -2.91 2.88
N TYR A 108 -5.97 -2.18 2.31
CA TYR A 108 -7.35 -2.66 2.16
C TYR A 108 -7.45 -3.91 1.28
N PHE A 109 -6.75 -3.92 0.16
CA PHE A 109 -6.66 -5.11 -0.69
C PHE A 109 -5.97 -6.28 0.01
N ALA A 110 -4.97 -6.02 0.85
CA ALA A 110 -4.35 -7.05 1.67
C ALA A 110 -5.32 -7.62 2.73
N VAL A 111 -6.13 -6.77 3.36
CA VAL A 111 -7.16 -7.18 4.31
C VAL A 111 -8.23 -8.04 3.62
N LEU A 112 -8.73 -7.60 2.45
CA LEU A 112 -9.66 -8.39 1.63
C LEU A 112 -9.09 -9.76 1.27
N SER A 113 -7.83 -9.82 0.87
CA SER A 113 -7.13 -11.07 0.57
C SER A 113 -7.11 -12.02 1.78
N LEU A 114 -6.73 -11.50 2.96
CA LEU A 114 -6.71 -12.29 4.19
C LEU A 114 -8.12 -12.69 4.64
N ALA A 115 -9.13 -11.86 4.40
CA ALA A 115 -10.52 -12.18 4.72
C ALA A 115 -11.02 -13.37 3.91
N HIS A 116 -10.74 -13.43 2.61
CA HIS A 116 -11.07 -14.62 1.79
C HIS A 116 -10.32 -15.88 2.24
N ILE A 117 -9.06 -15.74 2.67
CA ILE A 117 -8.32 -16.86 3.29
C ILE A 117 -9.02 -17.33 4.58
N GLY A 118 -9.47 -16.40 5.43
CA GLY A 118 -10.21 -16.69 6.64
C GLY A 118 -11.54 -17.41 6.38
N MET A 119 -12.30 -16.95 5.38
CA MET A 119 -13.54 -17.60 4.94
C MET A 119 -13.30 -19.03 4.42
N ALA A 120 -12.22 -19.25 3.67
CA ALA A 120 -11.82 -20.58 3.23
C ALA A 120 -11.46 -21.47 4.44
N SER A 121 -10.74 -20.91 5.42
CA SER A 121 -10.38 -21.61 6.67
C SER A 121 -11.61 -22.09 7.43
N GLN A 122 -12.58 -21.20 7.64
CA GLN A 122 -13.84 -21.52 8.31
C GLN A 122 -14.67 -22.55 7.55
N LEU A 123 -14.69 -22.47 6.22
CA LEU A 123 -15.37 -23.46 5.40
C LEU A 123 -14.74 -24.85 5.59
N GLN A 124 -13.41 -24.93 5.59
CA GLN A 124 -12.71 -26.19 5.83
C GLN A 124 -12.98 -26.72 7.25
N ASN A 125 -12.91 -25.88 8.27
CA ASN A 125 -13.21 -26.30 9.65
C ASN A 125 -14.65 -26.84 9.79
N LYS A 126 -15.61 -26.28 9.04
CA LYS A 126 -16.99 -26.80 8.98
C LYS A 126 -17.05 -28.16 8.30
N ILE A 127 -16.33 -28.34 7.19
CA ILE A 127 -16.21 -29.63 6.47
C ILE A 127 -15.65 -30.70 7.41
N ASP A 128 -14.56 -30.40 8.10
CA ASP A 128 -13.88 -31.35 9.00
C ASP A 128 -14.80 -31.77 10.16
N LYS A 129 -15.51 -30.82 10.77
CA LYS A 129 -16.49 -31.10 11.85
C LYS A 129 -17.62 -32.03 11.38
N ILE A 130 -18.11 -31.86 10.15
CA ILE A 130 -19.16 -32.72 9.59
C ILE A 130 -18.61 -34.12 9.30
N ALA A 131 -17.39 -34.22 8.78
CA ALA A 131 -16.74 -35.50 8.49
C ALA A 131 -16.53 -36.36 9.75
N ASP A 132 -16.25 -35.71 10.88
CA ASP A 132 -16.09 -36.38 12.18
C ASP A 132 -17.41 -36.89 12.80
N GLU A 133 -18.57 -36.39 12.38
CA GLU A 133 -19.89 -36.73 12.94
C GLU A 133 -20.54 -38.02 12.34
N ASP A 134 -19.76 -38.89 11.70
CA ASP A 134 -20.18 -40.22 11.21
C ASP A 134 -21.40 -40.22 10.25
N THR A 135 -21.67 -39.09 9.57
CA THR A 135 -22.77 -38.94 8.59
C THR A 135 -22.29 -39.11 7.13
N MET A 136 -21.47 -40.14 6.85
CA MET A 136 -20.72 -40.27 5.59
C MET A 136 -21.56 -40.31 4.30
N ASP A 137 -22.76 -40.90 4.28
CA ASP A 137 -23.44 -41.23 3.01
C ASP A 137 -24.20 -40.07 2.33
N VAL A 138 -24.56 -39.00 3.06
CA VAL A 138 -25.27 -37.82 2.49
C VAL A 138 -24.33 -36.61 2.33
N VAL A 139 -23.19 -36.67 3.01
CA VAL A 139 -22.22 -35.59 3.14
C VAL A 139 -21.25 -35.58 1.96
N ASP A 140 -20.90 -36.72 1.38
CA ASP A 140 -19.91 -36.83 0.31
C ASP A 140 -20.29 -36.02 -0.94
N ASP A 141 -21.49 -36.19 -1.48
CA ASP A 141 -21.89 -35.48 -2.72
C ASP A 141 -22.07 -33.96 -2.51
N TYR A 142 -22.54 -33.52 -1.34
CA TYR A 142 -22.74 -32.10 -1.05
C TYR A 142 -21.41 -31.40 -0.70
N LEU A 143 -20.54 -32.01 0.10
CA LEU A 143 -19.25 -31.42 0.46
C LEU A 143 -18.25 -31.42 -0.69
N ILE A 144 -18.23 -32.47 -1.53
CA ILE A 144 -17.32 -32.54 -2.68
C ILE A 144 -17.73 -31.53 -3.76
N SER A 145 -19.03 -31.37 -4.03
CA SER A 145 -19.52 -30.42 -5.03
C SER A 145 -19.50 -28.96 -4.55
N THR A 146 -19.82 -28.71 -3.28
CA THR A 146 -19.98 -27.35 -2.76
C THR A 146 -18.72 -26.83 -2.06
N GLY A 147 -17.97 -27.69 -1.35
CA GLY A 147 -16.77 -27.29 -0.59
C GLY A 147 -15.54 -27.04 -1.46
N GLY A 148 -15.28 -27.93 -2.43
CA GLY A 148 -14.13 -27.81 -3.33
C GLY A 148 -14.23 -26.62 -4.29
N GLN A 149 -15.43 -26.34 -4.80
CA GLN A 149 -15.63 -25.21 -5.71
C GLN A 149 -15.54 -23.86 -4.97
N ASN A 150 -16.14 -23.77 -3.78
CA ASN A 150 -16.10 -22.55 -2.97
C ASN A 150 -14.68 -22.22 -2.45
N THR A 151 -13.86 -23.22 -2.12
CA THR A 151 -12.46 -22.97 -1.68
C THR A 151 -11.59 -22.44 -2.82
N ILE A 152 -11.78 -22.91 -4.05
CA ILE A 152 -11.10 -22.35 -5.23
C ILE A 152 -11.56 -20.91 -5.47
N ASP A 153 -12.85 -20.61 -5.36
CA ASP A 153 -13.37 -19.25 -5.54
C ASP A 153 -12.75 -18.28 -4.52
N TYR A 154 -12.65 -18.68 -3.25
CA TYR A 154 -11.94 -17.90 -2.23
C TYR A 154 -10.45 -17.73 -2.54
N LEU A 155 -9.79 -18.75 -3.08
CA LEU A 155 -8.38 -18.64 -3.48
C LEU A 155 -8.20 -17.63 -4.62
N LEU A 156 -9.08 -17.65 -5.62
CA LEU A 156 -9.03 -16.73 -6.75
C LEU A 156 -9.27 -15.28 -6.31
N GLU A 157 -10.30 -15.05 -5.50
CA GLU A 157 -10.58 -13.73 -4.89
C GLU A 157 -9.40 -13.25 -4.03
N ALA A 158 -8.86 -14.11 -3.17
CA ALA A 158 -7.72 -13.77 -2.33
C ALA A 158 -6.48 -13.41 -3.17
N PHE A 159 -6.22 -14.17 -4.23
CA PHE A 159 -5.09 -13.95 -5.12
C PHE A 159 -5.23 -12.65 -5.92
N GLU A 160 -6.42 -12.36 -6.44
CA GLU A 160 -6.69 -11.14 -7.17
C GLU A 160 -6.54 -9.91 -6.27
N ALA A 161 -7.14 -9.94 -5.07
CA ALA A 161 -7.00 -8.87 -4.08
C ALA A 161 -5.53 -8.63 -3.71
N ALA A 162 -4.75 -9.67 -3.39
CA ALA A 162 -3.33 -9.52 -3.10
C ALA A 162 -2.54 -8.93 -4.28
N THR A 163 -2.87 -9.33 -5.50
CA THR A 163 -2.19 -8.83 -6.71
C THR A 163 -2.52 -7.37 -6.97
N ALA A 164 -3.79 -6.96 -6.82
CA ALA A 164 -4.22 -5.57 -6.91
C ALA A 164 -3.52 -4.70 -5.86
N GLY A 165 -3.48 -5.14 -4.60
CA GLY A 165 -2.77 -4.43 -3.53
C GLY A 165 -1.27 -4.27 -3.81
N GLN A 166 -0.61 -5.33 -4.28
CA GLN A 166 0.80 -5.29 -4.64
C GLN A 166 1.06 -4.34 -5.83
N PHE A 167 0.21 -4.37 -6.85
CA PHE A 167 0.31 -3.48 -8.01
C PHE A 167 0.22 -2.01 -7.59
N LEU A 168 -0.76 -1.66 -6.74
CA LEU A 168 -0.91 -0.31 -6.22
C LEU A 168 0.32 0.12 -5.42
N TYR A 169 0.78 -0.73 -4.48
CA TYR A 169 1.97 -0.46 -3.68
C TYR A 169 3.22 -0.21 -4.54
N ASP A 170 3.43 -1.03 -5.57
CA ASP A 170 4.56 -0.87 -6.48
C ASP A 170 4.43 0.38 -7.36
N SER A 171 3.21 0.71 -7.79
CA SER A 171 2.94 1.93 -8.57
C SER A 171 3.29 3.19 -7.77
N GLU A 172 2.85 3.26 -6.51
CA GLU A 172 3.15 4.37 -5.61
C GLU A 172 4.65 4.48 -5.34
N ASN A 173 5.32 3.35 -5.09
CA ASN A 173 6.74 3.31 -4.84
C ASN A 173 7.56 3.67 -6.08
N LYS A 174 7.14 3.27 -7.29
CA LYS A 174 7.76 3.70 -8.55
C LYS A 174 7.64 5.21 -8.71
N VAL A 175 6.46 5.79 -8.47
CA VAL A 175 6.27 7.25 -8.53
C VAL A 175 7.16 7.98 -7.51
N ARG A 176 7.23 7.50 -6.27
CA ARG A 176 8.11 8.06 -5.22
C ARG A 176 9.59 7.98 -5.61
N LYS A 177 10.06 6.83 -6.09
CA LYS A 177 11.43 6.63 -6.57
C LYS A 177 11.76 7.55 -7.74
N SER A 178 10.89 7.65 -8.74
CA SER A 178 11.05 8.55 -9.90
C SER A 178 11.12 10.02 -9.48
N ARG A 179 10.25 10.47 -8.57
CA ARG A 179 10.30 11.84 -8.01
C ARG A 179 11.63 12.10 -7.30
N SER A 180 12.12 11.13 -6.51
CA SER A 180 13.40 11.24 -5.82
C SER A 180 14.59 11.31 -6.78
N GLN A 181 14.56 10.53 -7.88
CA GLN A 181 15.63 10.48 -8.86
C GLN A 181 15.70 11.77 -9.67
N GLY A 182 14.55 12.32 -10.09
CA GLY A 182 14.49 13.64 -10.71
C GLY A 182 15.03 14.75 -9.80
N GLY A 183 14.72 14.69 -8.51
CA GLY A 183 15.30 15.57 -7.49
C GLY A 183 16.82 15.45 -7.38
N LYS A 184 17.35 14.21 -7.33
CA LYS A 184 18.80 13.94 -7.28
C LYS A 184 19.53 14.42 -8.54
N ILE A 185 18.97 14.22 -9.73
CA ILE A 185 19.53 14.71 -10.99
C ILE A 185 19.56 16.24 -11.02
N LYS A 186 18.46 16.90 -10.63
CA LYS A 186 18.42 18.35 -10.49
C LYS A 186 19.42 18.87 -9.46
N ALA A 187 19.56 18.19 -8.32
CA ALA A 187 20.53 18.55 -7.28
C ALA A 187 21.99 18.40 -7.77
N LYS A 188 22.31 17.32 -8.50
CA LYS A 188 23.65 17.04 -9.04
C LYS A 188 24.16 18.16 -9.95
N LYS A 189 23.27 18.86 -10.67
CA LYS A 189 23.63 20.04 -11.48
C LYS A 189 24.25 21.18 -10.65
N TYR A 190 23.84 21.33 -9.39
CA TYR A 190 24.33 22.39 -8.51
C TYR A 190 25.52 21.95 -7.66
N GLU A 191 25.93 20.68 -7.74
CA GLU A 191 26.99 20.12 -6.89
C GLU A 191 28.33 20.86 -7.02
N PRO A 192 28.81 21.23 -8.23
CA PRO A 192 30.07 21.98 -8.35
C PRO A 192 30.03 23.33 -7.64
N LEU A 193 28.92 24.07 -7.80
CA LEU A 193 28.71 25.35 -7.12
C LEU A 193 28.60 25.16 -5.60
N LYS A 194 27.89 24.13 -5.14
CA LYS A 194 27.75 23.82 -3.72
C LYS A 194 29.11 23.47 -3.09
N ILE A 195 29.93 22.67 -3.76
CA ILE A 195 31.30 22.35 -3.32
C ILE A 195 32.11 23.63 -3.18
N PHE A 196 32.13 24.48 -4.22
CA PHE A 196 32.84 25.77 -4.18
C PHE A 196 32.41 26.63 -2.98
N VAL A 197 31.10 26.78 -2.78
CA VAL A 197 30.53 27.58 -1.69
C VAL A 197 30.93 27.05 -0.32
N ILE A 198 30.82 25.74 -0.10
CA ILE A 198 31.18 25.13 1.18
C ILE A 198 32.69 25.20 1.44
N THR A 199 33.52 25.01 0.42
CA THR A 199 34.98 25.13 0.52
C THR A 199 35.37 26.56 0.91
N ARG A 200 34.89 27.58 0.18
CA ARG A 200 35.18 28.99 0.49
C ARG A 200 34.68 29.40 1.86
N TRP A 201 33.49 28.93 2.26
CA TRP A 201 32.97 29.19 3.58
C TRP A 201 33.89 28.62 4.68
N ARG A 202 34.38 27.38 4.50
CA ARG A 202 35.28 26.73 5.45
C ARG A 202 36.65 27.40 5.53
N GLU A 203 37.17 27.92 4.43
CA GLU A 203 38.50 28.52 4.37
C GLU A 203 38.53 29.96 4.86
N CYS A 204 37.52 30.77 4.52
CA CYS A 204 37.61 32.23 4.68
C CYS A 204 36.49 32.85 5.52
N TYR A 205 35.36 32.15 5.73
CA TYR A 205 34.13 32.80 6.21
C TYR A 205 33.43 32.08 7.38
N GLN A 206 34.13 31.23 8.13
CA GLN A 206 33.52 30.49 9.24
C GLN A 206 33.02 31.37 10.39
N ASP A 207 33.72 32.48 10.64
CA ASP A 207 33.42 33.43 11.72
C ASP A 207 32.34 34.45 11.34
N HIS A 208 31.84 34.40 10.10
CA HIS A 208 30.84 35.33 9.60
C HIS A 208 29.43 34.76 9.74
N SER A 209 28.42 35.65 9.71
CA SER A 209 27.03 35.23 9.59
C SER A 209 26.79 34.56 8.22
N ASN A 210 25.89 33.58 8.16
CA ASN A 210 25.62 32.84 6.92
C ASN A 210 25.25 33.78 5.76
N ARG A 211 24.46 34.82 6.04
CA ARG A 211 24.05 35.84 5.07
C ARG A 211 25.24 36.64 4.53
N HIS A 212 26.15 37.06 5.42
CA HIS A 212 27.33 37.81 5.00
C HIS A 212 28.31 36.94 4.20
N ALA A 213 28.57 35.72 4.67
CA ALA A 213 29.39 34.74 3.96
C ALA A 213 28.83 34.43 2.57
N ALA A 214 27.52 34.18 2.47
CA ALA A 214 26.86 33.88 1.19
C ALA A 214 26.98 35.04 0.17
N SER A 215 26.85 36.29 0.61
CA SER A 215 27.01 37.46 -0.26
C SER A 215 28.43 37.55 -0.79
N ARG A 216 29.45 37.45 0.09
CA ARG A 216 30.86 37.53 -0.30
C ARG A 216 31.28 36.39 -1.24
N ILE A 217 30.87 35.17 -0.92
CA ILE A 217 31.17 33.99 -1.73
C ILE A 217 30.50 34.12 -3.11
N TRP A 218 29.28 34.67 -3.18
CA TRP A 218 28.62 34.89 -4.47
C TRP A 218 29.38 35.88 -5.35
N ASP A 219 29.88 36.97 -4.78
CA ASP A 219 30.68 37.96 -5.51
C ASP A 219 31.97 37.33 -6.08
N GLU A 220 32.60 36.44 -5.31
CA GLU A 220 33.81 35.67 -5.70
C GLU A 220 33.53 34.49 -6.63
N THR A 221 32.27 34.09 -6.83
CA THR A 221 31.93 32.89 -7.58
C THR A 221 32.24 33.11 -9.08
N PRO A 222 32.97 32.18 -9.73
CA PRO A 222 33.20 32.21 -11.17
C PRO A 222 31.89 32.27 -11.98
N GLU A 223 31.88 33.01 -13.10
CA GLU A 223 30.66 33.24 -13.90
C GLU A 223 30.07 31.94 -14.49
N ASP A 224 30.89 30.95 -14.81
CA ASP A 224 30.47 29.62 -15.25
C ASP A 224 29.67 28.88 -14.17
N LEU A 225 30.05 29.04 -12.89
CA LEU A 225 29.31 28.48 -11.76
C LEU A 225 28.06 29.30 -11.43
N LYS A 226 28.10 30.64 -11.56
CA LYS A 226 26.90 31.48 -11.37
C LYS A 226 25.78 31.10 -12.33
N ARG A 227 26.11 30.79 -13.59
CA ARG A 227 25.15 30.33 -14.63
C ARG A 227 24.42 29.03 -14.27
N LEU A 228 24.92 28.25 -13.31
CA LEU A 228 24.24 27.03 -12.86
C LEU A 228 22.96 27.36 -12.08
N ILE A 229 22.93 28.48 -11.36
CA ILE A 229 21.78 28.96 -10.61
C ILE A 229 20.96 29.92 -11.48
N ARG A 230 19.66 29.64 -11.62
CA ARG A 230 18.71 30.45 -12.40
C ARG A 230 17.62 31.07 -11.52
N THR A 231 17.89 31.23 -10.23
CA THR A 231 16.95 31.80 -9.25
C THR A 231 17.19 33.30 -9.11
N ASP A 232 16.13 34.05 -8.83
CA ASP A 232 16.19 35.49 -8.58
C ASP A 232 16.90 35.83 -7.26
N GLU A 233 17.07 34.86 -6.35
CA GLU A 233 17.73 35.03 -5.05
C GLU A 233 18.91 34.05 -4.86
N PRO A 234 20.00 34.17 -5.65
CA PRO A 234 21.14 33.25 -5.60
C PRO A 234 21.82 33.23 -4.23
N VAL A 235 22.01 34.41 -3.61
CA VAL A 235 22.67 34.58 -2.32
C VAL A 235 21.93 33.84 -1.19
N LYS A 236 20.60 33.91 -1.17
CA LYS A 236 19.79 33.22 -0.17
C LYS A 236 19.90 31.69 -0.30
N ARG A 237 20.08 31.19 -1.52
CA ARG A 237 20.30 29.77 -1.74
C ARG A 237 21.64 29.29 -1.18
N LEU A 238 22.70 30.10 -1.35
CA LEU A 238 24.01 29.86 -0.75
C LEU A 238 23.94 29.90 0.78
N GLU A 239 23.22 30.87 1.35
CA GLU A 239 23.01 31.00 2.80
C GLU A 239 22.40 29.72 3.41
N ILE A 240 21.39 29.15 2.74
CA ILE A 240 20.76 27.89 3.17
C ILE A 240 21.79 26.75 3.18
N TRP A 241 22.63 26.62 2.15
CA TRP A 241 23.64 25.56 2.09
C TRP A 241 24.68 25.70 3.20
N ILE A 242 25.16 26.91 3.45
CA ILE A 242 26.09 27.21 4.56
C ILE A 242 25.44 26.84 5.90
N GLY A 243 24.18 27.23 6.10
CA GLY A 243 23.43 26.91 7.32
C GLY A 243 23.23 25.40 7.55
N GLN A 244 22.93 24.65 6.49
CA GLN A 244 22.82 23.18 6.55
C GLN A 244 24.16 22.54 6.94
N GLU A 245 25.25 23.01 6.36
CA GLU A 245 26.59 22.49 6.66
C GLU A 245 27.04 22.77 8.09
N LYS A 246 26.73 23.98 8.61
CA LYS A 246 27.00 24.35 10.00
C LYS A 246 26.25 23.47 11.00
N ARG A 247 25.02 23.04 10.67
CA ARG A 247 24.24 22.11 11.50
C ARG A 247 24.79 20.69 11.49
N ARG A 248 25.40 20.23 10.40
CA ARG A 248 26.02 18.89 10.30
C ARG A 248 27.31 18.74 11.11
N LYS A 249 27.98 19.84 11.44
CA LYS A 249 29.19 19.85 12.27
C LYS A 249 28.92 19.93 13.78
N LYS A 250 27.68 20.22 14.18
CA LYS A 250 27.24 20.17 15.58
C LYS A 250 26.76 18.78 15.92
#